data_AF-A0A2T5VDF2-F1
#
_entry.id   AF-A0A2T5VDF2-F1
#
_cell.length_a   1.000
_cell.length_b   1.000
_cell.length_c   1.000
_cell.angle_alpha   90.00
_cell.angle_beta   90.00
_cell.angle_gamma   90.00
#
_symmetry.space_group_name_H-M   'P 1'
#
loop_
_entity.id
_entity.type
_entity.pdbx_description
1 polymer ?
#
loop_
_entity_poly.entity_id
_entity_poly.type
_entity_poly.pdbx_seq_one_letter_code
_entity_poly.pdbx_strand_id
1 'polypeptide(L)'
;MSHLPLGLIIEGLVAILLVLTITYCAILNSRLKRLRSDEQALRATISELITTTEIAERAILGLKTTAAECDQTIAQRLIQAEHLSGELARQLDTGETVLTRITQIAEAAGRGQAGGAAPAHRGAAHPAQPYQPHPAQGRAEVQPEPAPQAAKSLSAQDLRAAAAEAAARLERFRQRSGERAA
;
A
#
# COMPACT_ATOMS: atom_id res chain seq x y z
N MET A 1 92.11 -5.07 -19.42
CA MET A 1 91.64 -3.66 -19.23
C MET A 1 90.34 -3.37 -19.99
N SER A 2 89.45 -4.35 -20.22
CA SER A 2 88.22 -4.17 -21.03
C SER A 2 87.07 -5.05 -20.53
N HIS A 3 86.93 -5.19 -19.21
CA HIS A 3 85.90 -6.02 -18.56
C HIS A 3 84.76 -5.17 -17.96
N LEU A 4 85.06 -3.91 -17.61
CA LEU A 4 84.09 -2.92 -17.11
C LEU A 4 82.88 -2.66 -18.04
N PRO A 5 83.01 -2.57 -19.37
CA PRO A 5 81.85 -2.33 -20.23
C PRO A 5 80.89 -3.54 -20.32
N LEU A 6 81.39 -4.78 -20.24
CA LEU A 6 80.55 -5.99 -20.29
C LEU A 6 79.74 -6.17 -19.00
N GLY A 7 80.34 -5.94 -17.83
CA GLY A 7 79.64 -6.03 -16.55
C GLY A 7 78.47 -5.04 -16.46
N LEU A 8 78.69 -3.79 -16.90
CA LEU A 8 77.68 -2.74 -16.87
C LEU A 8 76.50 -3.03 -17.83
N ILE A 9 76.77 -3.67 -18.98
CA ILE A 9 75.72 -4.13 -19.90
C ILE A 9 74.86 -5.22 -19.27
N ILE A 10 75.47 -6.21 -18.62
CA ILE A 10 74.74 -7.32 -17.98
C ILE A 10 73.93 -6.80 -16.80
N GLU A 11 74.53 -5.97 -15.94
CA GLU A 11 73.85 -5.31 -14.82
C GLU A 11 72.63 -4.52 -15.29
N GLY A 12 72.78 -3.73 -16.37
CA GLY A 12 71.69 -2.98 -16.97
C GLY A 12 70.57 -3.87 -17.51
N LEU A 13 70.92 -4.97 -18.19
CA LEU A 13 69.95 -5.93 -18.72
C LEU A 13 69.18 -6.61 -17.59
N VAL A 14 69.87 -7.06 -16.53
CA VAL A 14 69.25 -7.66 -15.35
C VAL A 14 68.34 -6.65 -14.64
N ALA A 15 68.77 -5.41 -14.48
CA ALA A 15 67.96 -4.34 -13.90
C ALA A 15 66.67 -4.11 -14.71
N ILE A 16 66.76 -4.05 -16.04
CA ILE A 16 65.59 -3.89 -16.93
C ILE A 16 64.65 -5.10 -16.81
N LEU A 17 65.16 -6.33 -16.83
CA LEU A 17 64.35 -7.54 -16.66
C LEU A 17 63.62 -7.54 -15.32
N LEU A 18 64.30 -7.18 -14.23
CA LEU A 18 63.71 -7.07 -12.90
C LEU A 18 62.58 -6.04 -12.87
N VAL A 19 62.81 -4.84 -13.42
CA VAL A 19 61.79 -3.78 -13.48
C VAL A 19 60.57 -4.26 -14.28
N LEU A 20 60.79 -4.92 -15.41
CA LEU A 20 59.72 -5.52 -16.22
C LEU A 20 58.92 -6.57 -15.43
N THR A 21 59.60 -7.49 -14.75
CA THR A 21 58.94 -8.54 -13.96
C THR A 21 58.15 -7.94 -12.80
N ILE A 22 58.72 -7.01 -12.04
CA ILE A 22 58.04 -6.36 -10.91
C ILE A 22 56.81 -5.61 -11.39
N THR A 23 56.93 -4.86 -12.49
CA THR A 23 55.81 -4.11 -13.09
C THR A 23 54.70 -5.05 -13.55
N TYR A 24 55.06 -6.14 -14.23
CA TYR A 24 54.09 -7.13 -14.68
C TYR A 24 53.35 -7.78 -13.49
N CYS A 25 54.08 -8.17 -12.45
CA CYS A 25 53.51 -8.69 -11.20
C CYS A 25 52.54 -7.69 -10.55
N ALA A 26 52.88 -6.40 -10.53
CA ALA A 26 52.02 -5.36 -9.96
C ALA A 26 50.72 -5.17 -10.77
N ILE A 27 50.81 -5.12 -12.11
CA ILE A 27 49.66 -5.01 -13.00
C ILE A 27 48.74 -6.22 -12.84
N LEU A 28 49.31 -7.43 -12.85
CA LEU A 28 48.56 -8.67 -12.75
C LEU A 28 47.85 -8.79 -11.38
N ASN A 29 48.55 -8.49 -10.29
CA ASN A 29 47.96 -8.48 -8.95
C ASN A 29 46.79 -7.49 -8.85
N SER A 30 46.93 -6.32 -9.47
CA SER A 30 45.87 -5.31 -9.50
C SER A 30 44.65 -5.79 -10.30
N ARG A 31 44.87 -6.45 -11.45
CA ARG A 31 43.79 -7.06 -12.24
C ARG A 31 43.08 -8.19 -11.48
N LEU A 32 43.82 -9.06 -10.81
CA LEU A 32 43.28 -10.13 -9.95
C LEU A 32 42.44 -9.56 -8.81
N LYS A 33 42.89 -8.48 -8.16
CA LYS A 33 42.12 -7.80 -7.10
C LYS A 33 40.81 -7.21 -7.63
N ARG A 34 40.83 -6.56 -8.80
CA ARG A 34 39.61 -6.06 -9.46
C ARG A 34 38.63 -7.18 -9.76
N LEU A 35 39.08 -8.26 -10.38
CA LEU A 35 38.22 -9.41 -10.69
C LEU A 35 37.58 -10.03 -9.45
N ARG A 36 38.33 -10.17 -8.35
CA ARG A 36 37.78 -10.66 -7.08
C ARG A 36 36.77 -9.69 -6.47
N SER A 37 37.01 -8.40 -6.56
CA SER A 37 36.05 -7.37 -6.11
C SER A 37 34.78 -7.42 -6.93
N ASP A 38 34.88 -7.59 -8.25
CA ASP A 38 33.74 -7.67 -9.15
C ASP A 38 32.92 -8.95 -8.89
N GLU A 39 33.60 -10.09 -8.64
CA GLU A 39 32.94 -11.33 -8.21
C GLU A 39 32.19 -11.15 -6.89
N GLN A 40 32.81 -10.48 -5.91
CA GLN A 40 32.17 -10.20 -4.62
C GLN A 40 30.95 -9.28 -4.77
N ALA A 41 31.06 -8.24 -5.60
CA ALA A 41 29.96 -7.33 -5.89
C ALA A 41 28.79 -8.06 -6.56
N LEU A 42 29.06 -8.90 -7.58
CA LEU A 42 28.03 -9.70 -8.24
C LEU A 42 27.35 -10.67 -7.28
N ARG A 43 28.11 -11.34 -6.41
CA ARG A 43 27.54 -12.23 -5.38
C ARG A 43 26.62 -11.46 -4.42
N ALA A 44 27.02 -10.26 -4.02
CA ALA A 44 26.18 -9.40 -3.18
C ALA A 44 24.88 -9.03 -3.91
N THR A 45 24.96 -8.58 -5.16
CA THR A 45 23.76 -8.22 -5.95
C THR A 45 22.84 -9.41 -6.18
N ILE A 46 23.39 -10.60 -6.46
CA ILE A 46 22.59 -11.83 -6.58
C ILE A 46 21.86 -12.12 -5.28
N SER A 47 22.54 -12.01 -4.12
CA SER A 47 21.91 -12.23 -2.82
C SER A 47 20.78 -11.24 -2.54
N GLU A 48 20.97 -9.97 -2.89
CA GLU A 48 19.97 -8.91 -2.72
C GLU A 48 18.76 -9.12 -3.65
N LEU A 49 18.99 -9.54 -4.88
CA LEU A 49 17.93 -9.90 -5.84
C LEU A 49 17.11 -11.10 -5.35
N ILE A 50 17.76 -12.13 -4.82
CA ILE A 50 17.06 -13.29 -4.24
C ILE A 50 16.16 -12.86 -3.09
N THR A 51 16.70 -12.09 -2.13
CA THR A 51 15.92 -11.61 -0.99
C THR A 51 14.77 -10.70 -1.42
N THR A 52 15.00 -9.80 -2.38
CA THR A 52 13.95 -8.91 -2.91
C THR A 52 12.85 -9.73 -3.62
N THR A 53 13.23 -10.76 -4.36
CA THR A 53 12.27 -11.65 -5.05
C THR A 53 11.46 -12.47 -4.06
N GLU A 54 12.07 -12.99 -3.00
CA GLU A 54 11.37 -13.71 -1.93
C GLU A 54 10.33 -12.82 -1.22
N ILE A 55 10.65 -11.54 -0.99
CA ILE A 55 9.70 -10.56 -0.46
C ILE A 55 8.56 -10.32 -1.46
N ALA A 56 8.86 -10.20 -2.75
CA ALA A 56 7.86 -10.04 -3.80
C ALA A 56 6.92 -11.25 -3.89
N GLU A 57 7.44 -12.48 -3.80
CA GLU A 57 6.64 -13.71 -3.79
C GLU A 57 5.68 -13.74 -2.60
N ARG A 58 6.16 -13.40 -1.40
CA ARG A 58 5.30 -13.27 -0.20
C ARG A 58 4.21 -12.23 -0.39
N ALA A 59 4.54 -11.07 -0.96
CA ALA A 59 3.57 -10.01 -1.23
C ALA A 59 2.49 -10.46 -2.23
N ILE A 60 2.88 -11.16 -3.31
CA ILE A 60 1.95 -11.71 -4.31
C ILE A 60 1.02 -12.75 -3.67
N LEU A 61 1.55 -13.64 -2.83
CA LEU A 61 0.74 -14.62 -2.11
C LEU A 61 -0.25 -13.94 -1.16
N GLY A 62 0.21 -12.91 -0.43
CA GLY A 62 -0.66 -12.11 0.43
C GLY A 62 -1.79 -11.44 -0.35
N LEU A 63 -1.46 -10.78 -1.47
CA LEU A 63 -2.44 -10.15 -2.35
C LEU A 63 -3.46 -11.15 -2.92
N LYS A 64 -3.01 -12.35 -3.30
CA LYS A 64 -3.89 -13.42 -3.78
C LYS A 64 -4.87 -13.87 -2.70
N THR A 65 -4.41 -14.02 -1.45
CA THR A 65 -5.29 -14.37 -0.32
C THR A 65 -6.31 -13.26 -0.07
N THR A 66 -5.88 -12.00 0.00
CA THR A 66 -6.79 -10.86 0.19
C THR A 66 -7.80 -10.72 -0.95
N ALA A 67 -7.39 -10.97 -2.20
CA ALA A 67 -8.31 -10.98 -3.33
C ALA A 67 -9.40 -12.05 -3.16
N ALA A 68 -9.02 -13.27 -2.77
CA ALA A 68 -9.98 -14.35 -2.52
C ALA A 68 -10.94 -14.04 -1.35
N GLU A 69 -10.45 -13.41 -0.28
CA GLU A 69 -11.29 -12.95 0.84
C GLU A 69 -12.28 -11.85 0.42
N CYS A 70 -11.83 -10.91 -0.42
CA CYS A 70 -12.70 -9.88 -1.00
C CYS A 70 -13.79 -10.49 -1.88
N ASP A 71 -13.44 -11.43 -2.76
CA ASP A 71 -14.39 -12.13 -3.63
C ASP A 71 -15.45 -12.86 -2.79
N GLN A 72 -15.04 -13.56 -1.73
CA GLN A 72 -15.96 -14.23 -0.82
C GLN A 72 -16.88 -13.24 -0.09
N THR A 73 -16.33 -12.11 0.35
CA THR A 73 -17.10 -11.05 1.02
C THR A 73 -18.13 -10.44 0.08
N ILE A 74 -17.75 -10.13 -1.17
CA ILE A 74 -18.65 -9.59 -2.19
C ILE A 74 -19.76 -10.61 -2.49
N ALA A 75 -19.42 -11.89 -2.67
CA ALA A 75 -20.40 -12.94 -2.89
C ALA A 75 -21.43 -13.02 -1.74
N GLN A 76 -20.97 -12.97 -0.49
CA GLN A 76 -21.86 -12.94 0.67
C GLN A 76 -22.77 -11.71 0.70
N ARG A 77 -22.22 -10.53 0.37
CA ARG A 77 -22.99 -9.28 0.31
C ARG A 77 -24.02 -9.30 -0.81
N LEU A 78 -23.70 -9.91 -1.95
CA LEU A 78 -24.63 -10.08 -3.06
C LEU A 78 -25.80 -10.99 -2.65
N ILE A 79 -25.53 -12.13 -2.02
CA ILE A 79 -26.57 -13.05 -1.52
C ILE A 79 -27.48 -12.34 -0.49
N GLN A 80 -26.91 -11.55 0.42
CA GLN A 80 -27.69 -10.77 1.38
C GLN A 80 -28.58 -9.73 0.68
N ALA A 81 -28.05 -9.04 -0.33
CA ALA A 81 -28.82 -8.05 -1.09
C ALA A 81 -29.95 -8.71 -1.89
N GLU A 82 -29.71 -9.87 -2.50
CA GLU A 82 -30.74 -10.65 -3.20
C GLU A 82 -31.85 -11.10 -2.25
N HIS A 83 -31.49 -11.62 -1.07
CA HIS A 83 -32.47 -12.01 -0.05
C HIS A 83 -33.32 -10.82 0.41
N LEU A 84 -32.67 -9.69 0.73
CA LEU A 84 -33.35 -8.46 1.14
C LEU A 84 -34.28 -7.94 0.03
N SER A 85 -33.81 -7.95 -1.22
CA SER A 85 -34.62 -7.54 -2.37
C SER A 85 -35.85 -8.44 -2.54
N GLY A 86 -35.69 -9.76 -2.36
CA GLY A 86 -36.80 -10.71 -2.40
C GLY A 86 -37.81 -10.50 -1.27
N GLU A 87 -37.33 -10.20 -0.06
CA GLU A 87 -38.18 -9.90 1.08
C GLU A 87 -38.96 -8.60 0.88
N LEU A 88 -38.31 -7.54 0.40
CA LEU A 88 -38.96 -6.28 0.03
C LEU A 88 -40.04 -6.49 -1.04
N ALA A 89 -39.77 -7.29 -2.07
CA ALA A 89 -40.75 -7.59 -3.11
C ALA A 89 -41.99 -8.30 -2.53
N ARG A 90 -41.79 -9.25 -1.60
CA ARG A 90 -42.89 -9.95 -0.93
C ARG A 90 -43.70 -9.03 0.01
N GLN A 91 -43.02 -8.13 0.72
CA GLN A 91 -43.69 -7.13 1.56
C GLN A 91 -44.51 -6.14 0.72
N LEU A 92 -44.00 -5.73 -0.45
CA LEU A 92 -44.74 -4.88 -1.39
C LEU A 92 -46.00 -5.57 -1.94
N ASP A 93 -45.91 -6.83 -2.37
CA ASP A 93 -47.06 -7.62 -2.85
C ASP A 93 -48.15 -7.78 -1.78
N THR A 94 -47.72 -8.05 -0.54
CA THR A 94 -48.63 -8.11 0.61
C THR A 94 -49.27 -6.74 0.88
N GLY A 95 -48.49 -5.66 0.82
CA GLY A 95 -48.95 -4.29 1.00
C GLY A 95 -49.96 -3.87 -0.08
N GLU A 96 -49.70 -4.20 -1.34
CA GLU A 96 -50.59 -3.94 -2.48
C GLU A 96 -51.92 -4.68 -2.32
N THR A 97 -51.89 -5.94 -1.86
CA THR A 97 -53.10 -6.72 -1.54
C THR A 97 -53.92 -6.06 -0.42
N VAL A 98 -53.26 -5.61 0.66
CA VAL A 98 -53.94 -4.93 1.78
C VAL A 98 -54.53 -3.59 1.31
N LEU A 99 -53.77 -2.80 0.56
CA LEU A 99 -54.23 -1.52 0.03
C LEU A 99 -55.44 -1.69 -0.88
N THR A 100 -55.43 -2.71 -1.74
CA THR A 100 -56.56 -3.08 -2.62
C THR A 100 -57.82 -3.43 -1.82
N ARG A 101 -57.68 -4.11 -0.68
CA ARG A 101 -58.83 -4.39 0.20
C ARG A 101 -59.36 -3.13 0.88
N ILE A 102 -58.46 -2.24 1.32
CA ILE A 102 -58.86 -0.97 1.94
C ILE A 102 -59.62 -0.10 0.92
N THR A 103 -59.15 0.00 -0.32
CA THR A 103 -59.85 0.76 -1.37
C THR A 103 -61.23 0.17 -1.66
N GLN A 104 -61.37 -1.17 -1.75
CA GLN A 104 -62.66 -1.83 -1.91
C GLN A 104 -63.64 -1.55 -0.74
N ILE A 105 -63.15 -1.58 0.50
CA ILE A 105 -63.96 -1.26 1.69
C ILE A 105 -64.36 0.22 1.69
N ALA A 106 -63.43 1.12 1.37
CA ALA A 106 -63.70 2.56 1.30
C ALA A 106 -64.76 2.88 0.24
N GLU A 107 -64.68 2.24 -0.93
CA GLU A 107 -65.71 2.36 -1.97
C GLU A 107 -67.07 1.78 -1.53
N ALA A 108 -67.07 0.62 -0.85
CA ALA A 108 -68.30 0.01 -0.35
C ALA A 108 -68.96 0.87 0.74
N ALA A 109 -68.17 1.44 1.65
CA ALA A 109 -68.64 2.38 2.67
C ALA A 109 -69.17 3.68 2.02
N GLY A 110 -68.46 4.21 1.02
CA GLY A 110 -68.91 5.35 0.23
C GLY A 110 -70.21 5.10 -0.54
N ARG A 111 -70.40 3.89 -1.09
CA ARG A 111 -71.66 3.46 -1.72
C ARG A 111 -72.79 3.26 -0.71
N GLY A 112 -72.50 2.82 0.52
CA GLY A 112 -73.46 2.79 1.64
C GLY A 112 -73.89 4.18 2.13
N GLN A 113 -73.04 5.19 1.93
CA GLN A 113 -73.36 6.59 2.18
C GLN A 113 -74.00 7.32 0.99
N ALA A 114 -74.07 6.68 -0.19
CA ALA A 114 -74.76 7.20 -1.38
C ALA A 114 -76.30 7.10 -1.31
N GLY A 115 -76.85 7.11 -0.09
CA GLY A 115 -78.23 7.53 0.21
C GLY A 115 -78.33 8.97 0.74
N GLY A 116 -77.21 9.71 0.85
CA GLY A 116 -77.22 11.08 1.33
C GLY A 116 -76.00 11.89 0.90
N ALA A 117 -76.25 12.82 -0.03
CA ALA A 117 -75.45 13.99 -0.39
C ALA A 117 -74.14 13.78 -1.19
N ALA A 118 -74.07 14.54 -2.28
CA ALA A 118 -73.02 14.68 -3.29
C ALA A 118 -71.59 14.88 -2.75
N PRO A 119 -70.56 14.34 -3.44
CA PRO A 119 -69.19 14.77 -3.26
C PRO A 119 -68.87 15.91 -4.22
N ALA A 120 -68.97 17.14 -3.74
CA ALA A 120 -68.30 18.29 -4.36
C ALA A 120 -66.92 18.48 -3.70
N HIS A 121 -65.96 17.58 -3.98
CA HIS A 121 -64.56 17.91 -3.80
C HIS A 121 -63.93 18.22 -5.15
N ARG A 122 -64.18 19.47 -5.56
CA ARG A 122 -63.41 20.17 -6.59
C ARG A 122 -61.94 20.06 -6.24
N GLY A 123 -61.14 19.60 -7.19
CA GLY A 123 -59.69 19.56 -7.09
C GLY A 123 -59.15 20.93 -6.71
N ALA A 124 -58.51 20.98 -5.55
CA ALA A 124 -57.49 21.98 -5.29
C ALA A 124 -56.16 21.29 -5.58
N ALA A 125 -55.64 21.53 -6.77
CA ALA A 125 -54.21 21.42 -7.00
C ALA A 125 -53.52 22.22 -5.89
N HIS A 126 -52.80 21.53 -5.00
CA HIS A 126 -51.83 22.21 -4.16
C HIS A 126 -50.77 22.78 -5.11
N PRO A 127 -50.56 24.10 -5.19
CA PRO A 127 -49.33 24.60 -5.75
C PRO A 127 -48.19 24.01 -4.92
N ALA A 128 -47.22 23.40 -5.59
CA ALA A 128 -46.00 22.90 -5.01
C ALA A 128 -45.42 23.98 -4.08
N GLN A 129 -45.46 23.72 -2.77
CA GLN A 129 -44.68 24.52 -1.83
C GLN A 129 -43.20 24.29 -2.17
N PRO A 130 -42.40 25.36 -2.31
CA PRO A 130 -40.96 25.22 -2.35
C PRO A 130 -40.49 24.50 -1.09
N TYR A 131 -39.70 23.45 -1.28
CA TYR A 131 -38.99 22.75 -0.22
C TYR A 131 -38.20 23.77 0.61
N GLN A 132 -38.71 24.12 1.80
CA GLN A 132 -37.93 24.79 2.82
C GLN A 132 -37.22 23.71 3.64
N PRO A 133 -35.88 23.64 3.65
CA PRO A 133 -35.17 22.71 4.50
C PRO A 133 -35.41 23.10 5.97
N HIS A 134 -36.20 22.28 6.67
CA HIS A 134 -36.18 22.29 8.13
C HIS A 134 -34.79 21.81 8.59
N PRO A 135 -34.09 22.53 9.47
CA PRO A 135 -32.91 21.99 10.12
C PRO A 135 -33.35 20.81 10.97
N ALA A 136 -32.83 19.62 10.66
CA ALA A 136 -32.95 18.43 11.48
C ALA A 136 -32.23 18.64 12.82
N GLN A 137 -32.85 19.36 13.75
CA GLN A 137 -32.53 19.27 15.17
C GLN A 137 -33.07 17.93 15.66
N GLY A 138 -32.14 16.99 15.86
CA GLY A 138 -32.47 15.61 16.24
C GLY A 138 -31.65 14.54 15.52
N ARG A 139 -30.48 14.87 14.97
CA ARG A 139 -29.44 13.85 14.83
C ARG A 139 -28.85 13.66 16.23
N ALA A 140 -29.24 12.55 16.86
CA ALA A 140 -28.48 11.95 17.95
C ALA A 140 -26.99 12.05 17.59
N GLU A 141 -26.20 12.68 18.45
CA GLU A 141 -24.74 12.62 18.40
C GLU A 141 -24.36 11.13 18.40
N VAL A 142 -24.14 10.60 17.21
CA VAL A 142 -23.33 9.40 17.03
C VAL A 142 -21.93 9.85 17.37
N GLN A 143 -21.57 9.59 18.62
CA GLN A 143 -20.22 9.58 19.15
C GLN A 143 -19.27 9.03 18.07
N PRO A 144 -18.20 9.73 17.68
CA PRO A 144 -17.18 9.15 16.84
C PRO A 144 -16.58 7.95 17.57
N GLU A 145 -16.89 6.75 17.08
CA GLU A 145 -16.20 5.52 17.43
C GLU A 145 -14.70 5.74 17.22
N PRO A 146 -13.84 5.39 18.18
CA PRO A 146 -12.41 5.64 18.07
C PRO A 146 -11.85 4.78 16.93
N ALA A 147 -11.31 5.44 15.90
CA ALA A 147 -10.57 4.78 14.85
C ALA A 147 -9.48 3.87 15.46
N PRO A 148 -9.21 2.69 14.88
CA PRO A 148 -8.13 1.83 15.34
C PRO A 148 -6.85 2.65 15.32
N GLN A 149 -6.22 2.76 16.50
CA GLN A 149 -5.04 3.57 16.74
C GLN A 149 -4.00 3.23 15.67
N ALA A 150 -3.86 4.16 14.73
CA ALA A 150 -2.75 4.20 13.80
C ALA A 150 -1.48 4.02 14.62
N ALA A 151 -0.70 3.02 14.23
CA ALA A 151 0.60 2.71 14.78
C ALA A 151 1.32 4.01 15.19
N LYS A 152 1.67 4.10 16.49
CA LYS A 152 2.38 5.23 17.11
C LYS A 152 3.27 5.88 16.07
N SER A 153 2.86 7.04 15.57
CA SER A 153 3.67 7.82 14.64
C SER A 153 4.99 8.05 15.34
N LEU A 154 6.08 7.50 14.77
CA LEU A 154 7.42 7.80 15.26
C LEU A 154 7.50 9.32 15.38
N SER A 155 7.64 9.80 16.61
CA SER A 155 7.55 11.23 16.86
C SER A 155 8.67 11.91 16.10
N ALA A 156 8.45 13.13 15.64
CA ALA A 156 9.50 13.95 15.05
C ALA A 156 10.71 14.13 16.02
N GLN A 157 10.54 13.82 17.30
CA GLN A 157 11.62 13.71 18.28
C GLN A 157 12.43 12.40 18.16
N ASP A 158 11.77 11.26 17.93
CA ASP A 158 12.44 9.96 17.77
C ASP A 158 13.31 9.94 16.51
N LEU A 159 12.82 10.54 15.42
CA LEU A 159 13.56 10.72 14.17
C LEU A 159 14.81 11.61 14.35
N ARG A 160 14.71 12.68 15.14
CA ARG A 160 15.86 13.55 15.45
C ARG A 160 16.87 12.86 16.35
N ALA A 161 16.41 12.10 17.34
CA ALA A 161 17.28 11.31 18.21
C ALA A 161 18.05 10.25 17.41
N ALA A 162 17.37 9.52 16.52
CA ALA A 162 17.99 8.54 15.64
C ALA A 162 19.01 9.17 14.68
N ALA A 163 18.71 10.36 14.13
CA ALA A 163 19.64 11.08 13.26
C ALA A 163 20.91 11.55 14.00
N ALA A 164 20.76 12.03 15.23
CA ALA A 164 21.91 12.40 16.07
C ALA A 164 22.78 11.19 16.43
N GLU A 165 22.17 10.04 16.72
CA GLU A 165 22.89 8.80 17.01
C GLU A 165 23.66 8.27 15.77
N ALA A 166 23.07 8.41 14.58
CA ALA A 166 23.72 8.04 13.33
C ALA A 166 24.95 8.93 13.02
N ALA A 167 24.84 10.24 13.23
CA ALA A 167 25.97 11.17 13.06
C ALA A 167 27.14 10.82 14.00
N ALA A 168 26.84 10.52 15.28
CA ALA A 168 27.83 10.11 16.27
C ALA A 168 28.48 8.74 15.97
N ARG A 169 27.79 7.83 15.26
CA ARG A 169 28.39 6.57 14.78
C ARG A 169 29.35 6.82 13.61
N LEU A 170 29.02 7.73 12.69
CA LEU A 170 29.83 8.04 11.53
C LEU A 170 31.18 8.69 11.93
N GLU A 171 31.16 9.61 12.91
CA GLU A 171 32.37 10.25 13.43
C GLU A 171 33.32 9.24 14.10
N ARG A 172 32.78 8.28 14.85
CA ARG A 172 33.58 7.20 15.46
C ARG A 172 34.23 6.30 14.40
N PHE A 173 33.53 6.03 13.29
CA PHE A 173 34.11 5.31 12.17
C PHE A 173 35.21 6.13 11.49
N ARG A 174 35.01 7.43 11.29
CA ARG A 174 36.02 8.32 10.70
C ARG A 174 37.29 8.39 11.56
N GLN A 175 37.15 8.47 12.88
CA GLN A 175 38.30 8.47 13.80
C GLN A 175 39.07 7.15 13.74
N ARG A 176 38.39 6.00 13.80
CA ARG A 176 39.05 4.68 13.66
C ARG A 176 39.69 4.47 12.29
N SER A 177 39.09 5.00 11.22
CA SER A 177 39.67 4.94 9.88
C SER A 177 40.91 5.82 9.76
N GLY A 178 40.94 6.98 10.43
CA GLY A 178 42.12 7.85 10.51
C GLY A 178 43.27 7.22 11.29
N GLU A 179 42.99 6.54 12.41
CA GLU A 179 44.00 5.82 13.20
C GLU A 179 44.59 4.59 12.50
N ARG A 180 43.91 4.03 11.50
CA ARG A 180 44.41 2.90 10.68
C ARG A 180 45.20 3.33 9.44
N ALA A 181 45.18 4.63 9.13
CA ALA A 181 45.85 5.21 7.95
C ALA A 181 47.13 5.99 8.32
N ALA A 182 47.45 6.11 9.60
CA ALA A 182 48.72 6.60 10.14
C ALA A 182 49.58 5.42 10.60
#